data_AF-A0A962Q5H9-F1
#
_entry.id   AF-A0A962Q5H9-F1
#
_cell.length_a   1.000
_cell.length_b   1.000
_cell.length_c   1.000
_cell.angle_alpha   90.00
_cell.angle_beta   90.00
_cell.angle_gamma   90.00
#
_symmetry.space_group_name_H-M   'P 1'
#
loop_
_entity.id
_entity.type
_entity.pdbx_description
1 polymer ?
#
loop_
_entity_poly.entity_id
_entity_poly.type
_entity_poly.pdbx_seq_one_letter_code
_entity_poly.pdbx_strand_id
1 'polypeptide(L)' 'VRHKVLDAVGDLYLLGYSLLGEFRAYKSGHALNNAALRALIAQPDAWEMVTFTDRAPAPISYALAAVAAG' A
#
# COMPACT_ATOMS: atom_id res chain seq x y z
N VAL A 1 -4.07 -18.52 4.56
CA VAL A 1 -2.91 -17.63 4.35
C VAL A 1 -3.20 -16.48 3.39
N ARG A 2 -3.82 -16.68 2.21
CA ARG A 2 -4.20 -15.58 1.28
C ARG A 2 -5.05 -14.47 1.91
N HIS A 3 -6.00 -14.84 2.79
CA HIS A 3 -6.84 -13.87 3.50
C HIS A 3 -6.04 -12.86 4.36
N LYS A 4 -4.91 -13.27 4.97
CA LYS A 4 -4.07 -12.36 5.78
C LYS A 4 -3.32 -11.32 4.97
N VAL A 5 -2.98 -11.64 3.72
CA VAL A 5 -2.35 -10.67 2.80
C VAL A 5 -3.39 -9.66 2.34
N LEU A 6 -4.61 -10.11 2.06
CA LEU A 6 -5.73 -9.23 1.73
C LEU A 6 -6.05 -8.28 2.90
N ASP A 7 -6.07 -8.78 4.13
CA ASP A 7 -6.26 -7.96 5.33
C ASP A 7 -5.13 -6.93 5.50
N ALA A 8 -3.87 -7.33 5.29
CA ALA A 8 -2.74 -6.41 5.38
C ALA A 8 -2.77 -5.31 4.31
N VAL A 9 -3.18 -5.65 3.07
CA VAL A 9 -3.38 -4.67 2.00
C VAL A 9 -4.52 -3.71 2.36
N GLY A 10 -5.63 -4.22 2.90
CA GLY A 10 -6.74 -3.39 3.40
C GLY A 10 -6.32 -2.44 4.53
N ASP A 11 -5.59 -2.96 5.52
CA ASP A 11 -5.06 -2.19 6.65
C ASP A 11 -4.05 -1.13 6.19
N LEU A 12 -3.19 -1.46 5.21
CA LEU A 12 -2.26 -0.52 4.59
C LEU A 12 -2.98 0.58 3.81
N TYR A 13 -4.10 0.25 3.16
CA TYR A 13 -4.89 1.21 2.39
C TYR A 13 -5.62 2.25 3.25
N LEU A 14 -5.74 2.03 4.58
CA LEU A 14 -6.25 3.06 5.50
C LEU A 14 -5.36 4.33 5.53
N LEU A 15 -4.13 4.26 5.02
CA LEU A 15 -3.28 5.44 4.78
C LEU A 15 -3.82 6.37 3.69
N GLY A 16 -4.76 5.90 2.86
CA GLY A 16 -5.30 6.65 1.72
C GLY A 16 -4.43 6.63 0.46
N TYR A 17 -3.25 6.01 0.51
CA TYR A 17 -2.31 5.92 -0.60
C TYR A 17 -1.84 4.48 -0.82
N SER A 18 -1.52 4.16 -2.08
CA SER A 18 -0.89 2.88 -2.40
C SER A 18 0.58 2.89 -2.01
N LEU A 19 1.04 1.78 -1.43
CA LEU A 19 2.43 1.61 -1.02
C LEU A 19 3.28 1.14 -2.22
N LEU A 20 4.36 1.85 -2.51
CA LEU A 20 5.45 1.38 -3.36
C LEU A 20 6.58 0.87 -2.45
N GLY A 21 6.66 -0.44 -2.30
CA GLY A 21 7.66 -1.05 -1.42
C GLY A 21 7.40 -2.53 -1.17
N GLU A 22 8.21 -3.11 -0.29
CA GLU A 22 8.09 -4.51 0.12
C GLU A 22 7.62 -4.60 1.58
N PHE A 23 6.54 -5.33 1.83
CA PHE A 23 6.04 -5.62 3.18
C PHE A 23 6.28 -7.08 3.54
N ARG A 24 7.07 -7.34 4.60
CA ARG A 24 7.32 -8.67 5.14
C ARG A 24 6.73 -8.82 6.53
N ALA A 25 5.79 -9.76 6.67
CA ALA A 25 5.15 -10.08 7.94
C ALA A 25 5.26 -11.57 8.27
N TYR A 26 5.76 -11.91 9.47
CA TYR A 26 5.85 -13.28 9.95
C TYR A 26 4.91 -13.50 11.13
N LYS A 27 3.96 -14.43 10.98
CA LYS A 27 2.90 -14.70 11.98
C LYS A 27 2.12 -13.45 12.47
N SER A 28 2.01 -12.40 11.66
CA SER A 28 1.36 -11.16 12.10
C SER A 28 -0.17 -11.29 12.23
N GLY A 29 -0.73 -10.44 13.10
CA GLY A 29 -2.16 -10.12 13.22
C GLY A 29 -2.38 -8.61 13.08
N HIS A 30 -3.63 -8.17 13.05
CA HIS A 30 -4.01 -6.77 12.75
C HIS A 30 -3.29 -5.72 13.60
N ALA A 31 -3.10 -5.99 14.90
CA ALA A 31 -2.40 -5.07 15.79
C ALA A 31 -0.94 -4.81 15.36
N LEU A 32 -0.23 -5.83 14.89
CA LEU A 32 1.16 -5.71 14.47
C LEU A 32 1.29 -4.98 13.12
N ASN A 33 0.35 -5.20 12.20
CA ASN A 33 0.30 -4.48 10.92
C ASN A 33 0.10 -2.98 11.16
N ASN A 34 -0.87 -2.61 12.00
CA ASN A 34 -1.15 -1.22 12.35
C ASN A 34 0.04 -0.55 13.07
N ALA A 35 0.69 -1.27 14.00
CA ALA A 35 1.89 -0.76 14.65
C ALA A 35 3.04 -0.49 13.66
N ALA A 36 3.25 -1.40 12.69
CA ALA A 36 4.25 -1.22 11.64
C ALA A 36 3.94 -0.01 10.75
N LEU A 37 2.67 0.19 10.34
CA LEU A 37 2.25 1.40 9.63
C LEU A 37 2.56 2.67 10.43
N ARG A 38 2.16 2.70 11.71
CA ARG A 38 2.37 3.87 12.58
C ARG A 38 3.84 4.21 12.72
N ALA A 39 4.68 3.19 12.86
CA ALA A 39 6.13 3.36 12.92
C ALA A 39 6.74 3.89 11.61
N LEU A 40 6.19 3.49 10.45
CA LEU A 40 6.58 4.03 9.15
C LEU A 40 6.19 5.50 9.01
N ILE A 41 4.93 5.85 9.31
CA ILE A 41 4.45 7.24 9.25
C ILE A 41 5.26 8.16 10.18
N ALA A 42 5.59 7.66 11.37
CA ALA A 42 6.36 8.42 12.38
C ALA A 42 7.81 8.68 11.97
N GLN A 43 8.33 8.00 10.95
CA GLN A 43 9.68 8.17 10.41
C GLN A 43 9.60 8.78 9.00
N PRO A 44 9.42 10.11 8.87
CA PRO A 44 9.29 10.77 7.57
C PRO A 44 10.51 10.58 6.67
N ASP A 45 11.68 10.32 7.26
CA ASP A 45 12.92 10.07 6.51
C ASP A 45 12.94 8.67 5.86
N ALA A 46 12.01 7.78 6.25
CA ALA A 46 11.91 6.40 5.77
C ALA A 46 10.94 6.23 4.59
N TRP A 47 10.25 7.30 4.16
CA TRP A 47 9.31 7.26 3.05
C TRP A 47 9.24 8.59 2.30
N GLU A 48 8.76 8.56 1.07
CA GLU A 48 8.50 9.76 0.27
C GLU A 48 7.16 9.65 -0.47
N MET A 49 6.51 10.81 -0.67
CA MET A 49 5.34 10.89 -1.55
C MET A 49 5.81 11.05 -2.98
N VAL A 50 5.49 10.06 -3.82
CA VAL A 50 5.76 10.12 -5.26
C VAL A 50 4.45 10.19 -6.05
N THR A 51 4.44 11.03 -7.08
CA THR A 51 3.34 11.13 -8.04
C THR A 51 3.90 10.89 -9.43
N PHE A 52 3.27 9.99 -10.19
CA PHE A 52 3.61 9.72 -11.57
C PHE A 52 2.54 10.36 -12.47
N THR A 53 2.87 11.47 -13.12
CA THR A 53 1.96 12.16 -14.05
C THR A 53 1.88 11.42 -15.39
N ASP A 54 2.98 10.78 -15.80
CA ASP A 54 3.03 9.91 -16.97
C ASP A 54 2.96 8.43 -16.56
N ARG A 55 2.29 7.63 -17.40
CA ARG A 55 2.10 6.20 -17.16
C ARG A 55 3.36 5.35 -17.37
N ALA A 56 4.30 5.83 -18.18
CA ALA A 56 5.49 5.10 -18.59
C ALA A 56 6.55 4.90 -17.49
N PRO A 57 6.83 5.87 -16.59
CA PRO A 57 7.81 5.67 -15.50
C PRO A 57 7.25 4.97 -14.24
N ALA A 58 5.94 4.68 -14.16
CA ALA A 58 5.35 4.13 -12.94
C ALA A 58 5.67 2.63 -12.78
N PRO A 59 6.26 2.19 -11.64
CA PRO A 59 6.61 0.77 -11.42
C PRO A 59 5.39 -0.11 -11.13
N ILE A 60 4.25 0.47 -10.75
CA ILE A 60 2.97 -0.22 -10.59
C ILE A 60 1.99 0.28 -11.65
N SER A 61 1.41 -0.67 -12.39
CA SER A 61 0.30 -0.41 -13.31
C SER A 61 -1.01 -0.82 -12.68
N TYR A 62 -1.94 0.14 -12.54
CA TYR A 62 -3.32 -0.16 -12.21
C TYR A 62 -4.08 -0.58 -13.46
N ALA A 63 -4.97 -1.56 -13.34
CA ALA A 63 -5.96 -1.84 -14.36
C ALA A 63 -6.72 -0.54 -14.66
N LEU A 64 -6.97 -0.27 -15.95
CA LEU A 64 -7.90 0.80 -16.32
C LEU A 64 -9.21 0.51 -15.58
N ALA A 65 -9.71 1.50 -14.85
CA ALA A 65 -11.10 1.47 -14.44
C ALA A 65 -11.89 1.20 -15.72
N ALA A 66 -12.71 0.15 -15.72
CA ALA A 66 -13.70 -0.02 -16.75
C ALA A 66 -14.54 1.26 -16.68
N VAL A 67 -14.27 2.20 -17.59
CA VAL A 67 -15.15 3.34 -17.80
C VAL A 67 -16.45 2.66 -18.19
N ALA A 68 -17.41 2.65 -17.27
CA ALA A 68 -18.77 2.28 -17.61
C ALA A 68 -19.13 3.22 -18.75
N ALA A 69 -19.12 2.68 -19.97
CA ALA A 69 -19.58 3.38 -21.15
C ALA A 69 -21.05 3.72 -20.87
N GLY A 70 -21.30 4.97 -20.50
CA GLY A 70 -22.62 5.57 -20.48
C GLY A 70 -23.06 5.87 -21.90
#